data_AF-A0A2E4DM97-F1
#
_entry.id   AF-A0A2E4DM97-F1
#
_cell.length_a   1.000
_cell.length_b   1.000
_cell.length_c   1.000
_cell.angle_alpha   90.00
_cell.angle_beta   90.00
_cell.angle_gamma   90.00
#
_symmetry.space_group_name_H-M   'P 1'
#
loop_
_entity.id
_entity.type
_entity.pdbx_description
1 polymer ?
#
loop_
_entity_poly.entity_id
_entity_poly.type
_entity_poly.pdbx_seq_one_letter_code
_entity_poly.pdbx_strand_id
1 'polypeptide(L)'
;MPKKTLQMDEELQKKLASRFVLYRMIEGDEQVPTLMEDDYAFLEDLIGEYYDEYWTIKEGAEYYSPTRKGELIYHNFISRWWDFIVTYDIFAGVDLLEGTFAEDEANWDEVDEEGQPIWEDLRIAVCIYKQRLAEKEGRKTDLNPFTIAFMSLLSEKRIGMEKCWQFDLVSSEFWKEVNEISNTNLWPEDLGYIDNKTGEEILGDNVILDIIEQGIEETQRRWADDTDNDNDEYLNPPDSLQTQQDVIEEYEEEVTWNGWGYDPFYYDPYPIISGGFLTTAFIGAVWLAF
;
A
#
# COMPACT_ATOMS: atom_id res chain seq x y z
N MET A 1 -5.25 -26.01 -10.20
CA MET A 1 -4.70 -24.87 -9.45
C MET A 1 -5.26 -24.92 -8.04
N PRO A 2 -4.42 -24.88 -6.99
CA PRO A 2 -4.92 -24.71 -5.63
C PRO A 2 -5.73 -23.41 -5.57
N LYS A 3 -6.88 -23.43 -4.90
CA LYS A 3 -7.71 -22.24 -4.75
C LYS A 3 -6.94 -21.23 -3.89
N LYS A 4 -6.46 -20.14 -4.50
CA LYS A 4 -6.04 -18.92 -3.81
C LYS A 4 -7.25 -18.47 -2.98
N THR A 5 -7.20 -18.69 -1.67
CA THR A 5 -8.33 -18.40 -0.77
C THR A 5 -7.81 -17.59 0.41
N LEU A 6 -7.19 -16.45 0.09
CA LEU A 6 -6.97 -15.42 1.08
C LEU A 6 -8.34 -14.85 1.45
N GLN A 7 -8.58 -14.69 2.75
CA GLN A 7 -9.75 -13.98 3.23
C GLN A 7 -9.28 -12.89 4.18
N MET A 8 -9.66 -11.66 3.87
CA MET A 8 -9.42 -10.53 4.74
C MET A 8 -10.32 -10.62 5.96
N ASP A 9 -9.74 -10.44 7.15
CA ASP A 9 -10.52 -10.33 8.38
C ASP A 9 -11.19 -8.96 8.50
N GLU A 10 -12.23 -8.89 9.34
CA GLU A 10 -12.97 -7.64 9.59
C GLU A 10 -12.13 -6.61 10.36
N GLU A 11 -11.15 -7.06 11.14
CA GLU A 11 -10.27 -6.18 11.94
C GLU A 11 -9.38 -5.33 11.03
N LEU A 12 -8.77 -5.94 10.00
CA LEU A 12 -7.94 -5.27 9.01
C LEU A 12 -8.77 -4.28 8.17
N GLN A 13 -10.01 -4.63 7.83
CA GLN A 13 -10.93 -3.71 7.16
C GLN A 13 -11.14 -2.44 7.99
N LYS A 14 -11.44 -2.59 9.28
CA LYS A 14 -11.60 -1.46 10.21
C LYS A 14 -10.32 -0.66 10.36
N LYS A 15 -9.16 -1.32 10.49
CA LYS A 15 -7.85 -0.65 10.58
C LYS A 15 -7.56 0.21 9.35
N LEU A 16 -7.81 -0.30 8.15
CA LEU A 16 -7.66 0.43 6.90
C LEU A 16 -8.66 1.57 6.77
N ALA A 17 -9.94 1.33 7.11
CA ALA A 17 -10.98 2.35 7.11
C ALA A 17 -10.65 3.52 8.05
N SER A 18 -10.27 3.23 9.29
CA SER A 18 -9.91 4.26 10.28
C SER A 18 -8.72 5.11 9.81
N ARG A 19 -7.71 4.48 9.21
CA ARG A 19 -6.55 5.17 8.64
C ARG A 19 -6.93 6.06 7.46
N PHE A 20 -7.85 5.60 6.61
CA PHE A 20 -8.36 6.40 5.50
C PHE A 20 -9.19 7.60 5.97
N VAL A 21 -10.03 7.43 6.99
CA VAL A 21 -10.75 8.55 7.62
C VAL A 21 -9.77 9.57 8.20
N LEU A 22 -8.73 9.13 8.89
CA LEU A 22 -7.69 10.02 9.42
C LEU A 22 -6.95 10.76 8.29
N TYR A 23 -6.63 10.08 7.18
CA TYR A 23 -6.07 10.72 5.99
C TYR A 23 -7.00 11.83 5.45
N ARG A 24 -8.30 11.57 5.36
CA ARG A 24 -9.29 12.58 4.93
C ARG A 24 -9.36 13.77 5.88
N MET A 25 -9.30 13.53 7.19
CA MET A 25 -9.33 14.61 8.19
C MET A 25 -8.05 15.46 8.20
N ILE A 26 -6.88 14.84 7.97
CA ILE A 26 -5.58 15.50 8.17
C ILE A 26 -5.05 16.11 6.87
N GLU A 27 -5.11 15.38 5.74
CA GLU A 27 -4.65 15.88 4.43
C GLU A 27 -5.78 16.50 3.61
N GLY A 28 -6.99 15.96 3.74
CA GLY A 28 -8.16 16.44 3.01
C GLY A 28 -8.88 17.61 3.68
N ASP A 29 -8.43 18.04 4.87
CA ASP A 29 -9.10 19.02 5.74
C ASP A 29 -10.60 18.69 5.99
N GLU A 30 -10.98 17.41 5.95
CA GLU A 30 -12.37 16.98 6.08
C GLU A 30 -12.88 17.19 7.50
N GLN A 31 -14.00 17.90 7.62
CA GLN A 31 -14.65 18.18 8.90
C GLN A 31 -15.74 17.16 9.20
N VAL A 32 -15.40 16.14 9.99
CA VAL A 32 -16.35 15.09 10.40
C VAL A 32 -17.26 15.63 11.51
N PRO A 33 -18.58 15.82 11.27
CA PRO A 33 -19.48 16.45 12.24
C PRO A 33 -19.80 15.53 13.42
N THR A 34 -19.87 16.10 14.62
CA THR A 34 -20.20 15.38 15.85
C THR A 34 -21.57 14.68 15.79
N LEU A 35 -22.52 15.25 15.06
CA LEU A 35 -23.88 14.71 14.93
C LEU A 35 -23.99 13.56 13.92
N MET A 36 -22.93 13.26 13.16
CA MET A 36 -22.91 12.21 12.12
C MET A 36 -24.09 12.31 11.14
N GLU A 37 -24.44 13.53 10.73
CA GLU A 37 -25.55 13.77 9.80
C GLU A 37 -25.14 13.45 8.36
N ASP A 38 -26.14 13.28 7.48
CA ASP A 38 -25.96 12.95 6.06
C ASP A 38 -25.13 11.67 5.84
N ASP A 39 -24.13 11.73 4.96
CA ASP A 39 -23.28 10.59 4.61
C ASP A 39 -22.33 10.18 5.76
N TYR A 40 -22.15 11.04 6.78
CA TYR A 40 -21.30 10.72 7.93
C TYR A 40 -21.93 9.71 8.88
N ALA A 41 -23.24 9.45 8.77
CA ALA A 41 -23.92 8.39 9.50
C ALA A 41 -23.29 7.01 9.21
N PHE A 42 -22.72 6.81 8.02
CA PHE A 42 -22.00 5.58 7.68
C PHE A 42 -20.73 5.36 8.52
N LEU A 43 -20.14 6.42 9.06
CA LEU A 43 -18.94 6.31 9.89
C LEU A 43 -19.24 6.14 11.38
N GLU A 44 -20.50 6.19 11.82
CA GLU A 44 -20.84 6.24 13.25
C GLU A 44 -20.31 5.03 14.03
N ASP A 45 -20.49 3.81 13.51
CA ASP A 45 -20.00 2.59 14.16
C ASP A 45 -18.47 2.56 14.23
N LEU A 46 -17.80 2.88 13.12
CA LEU A 46 -16.33 2.97 13.05
C LEU A 46 -15.83 4.02 14.04
N ILE A 47 -16.48 5.19 14.07
CA ILE A 47 -16.09 6.33 14.90
C ILE A 47 -16.30 6.07 16.39
N GLY A 48 -17.40 5.42 16.73
CA GLY A 48 -17.70 5.01 18.10
C GLY A 48 -16.74 3.97 18.64
N GLU A 49 -16.28 3.01 17.81
CA GLU A 49 -15.41 1.92 18.24
C GLU A 49 -14.04 2.40 18.73
N TYR A 50 -13.45 3.41 18.07
CA TYR A 50 -12.14 3.98 18.44
C TYR A 50 -12.23 5.40 19.02
N TYR A 51 -13.39 5.75 19.60
CA TYR A 51 -13.55 7.02 20.32
C TYR A 51 -12.59 7.13 21.51
N ASP A 52 -12.04 8.31 21.74
CA ASP A 52 -10.95 8.63 22.67
C ASP A 52 -9.59 7.97 22.37
N GLU A 53 -9.55 6.97 21.49
CA GLU A 53 -8.31 6.39 20.99
C GLU A 53 -7.80 7.11 19.75
N TYR A 54 -8.59 7.20 18.69
CA TYR A 54 -8.17 7.79 17.40
C TYR A 54 -8.78 9.16 17.18
N TRP A 55 -9.99 9.38 17.70
CA TRP A 55 -10.73 10.64 17.56
C TRP A 55 -11.35 11.05 18.87
N THR A 56 -11.56 12.35 19.04
CA THR A 56 -12.25 12.91 20.21
C THR A 56 -12.99 14.18 19.82
N ILE A 57 -13.95 14.59 20.64
CA ILE A 57 -14.67 15.85 20.48
C ILE A 57 -14.20 16.81 21.58
N LYS A 58 -13.59 17.93 21.18
CA LYS A 58 -13.18 18.98 22.14
C LYS A 58 -14.43 19.67 22.69
N GLU A 59 -14.36 20.16 23.93
CA GLU A 59 -15.50 20.84 24.56
C GLU A 59 -15.99 22.02 23.71
N GLY A 60 -17.26 21.99 23.33
CA GLY A 60 -17.89 23.01 22.47
C GLY A 60 -17.55 22.90 20.98
N ALA A 61 -16.87 21.84 20.54
CA ALA A 61 -16.58 21.61 19.13
C ALA A 61 -17.77 20.95 18.41
N GLU A 62 -17.97 21.35 17.15
CA GLU A 62 -19.00 20.82 16.26
C GLU A 62 -18.51 19.61 15.44
N TYR A 63 -17.20 19.32 15.49
CA TYR A 63 -16.53 18.30 14.70
C TYR A 63 -15.59 17.46 15.55
N TYR A 64 -15.37 16.21 15.12
CA TYR A 64 -14.33 15.35 15.64
C TYR A 64 -12.95 15.91 15.30
N SER A 65 -11.98 15.66 16.18
CA SER A 65 -10.57 15.93 15.94
C SER A 65 -9.77 14.65 16.17
N PRO A 66 -8.70 14.39 15.38
CA PRO A 66 -7.76 13.32 15.69
C PRO A 66 -7.16 13.51 17.09
N THR A 67 -6.95 12.41 17.80
CA THR A 67 -6.14 12.40 19.02
C THR A 67 -4.65 12.31 18.64
N ARG A 68 -3.75 12.42 19.64
CA ARG A 68 -2.33 12.17 19.44
C ARG A 68 -2.05 10.76 18.86
N LYS A 69 -2.74 9.73 19.36
CA LYS A 69 -2.61 8.36 18.84
C LYS A 69 -3.16 8.25 17.42
N GLY A 70 -4.27 8.92 17.11
CA GLY A 70 -4.81 9.02 15.76
C GLY A 70 -3.82 9.65 14.77
N GLU A 71 -3.17 10.76 15.14
CA GLU A 71 -2.11 11.38 14.35
C GLU A 71 -0.93 10.42 14.11
N LEU A 72 -0.47 9.69 15.13
CA LEU A 72 0.63 8.73 14.98
C LEU A 72 0.28 7.56 14.04
N ILE A 73 -0.95 7.06 14.10
CA ILE A 73 -1.45 6.01 13.21
C ILE A 73 -1.55 6.52 11.78
N TYR A 74 -2.04 7.75 11.62
CA TYR A 74 -2.05 8.42 10.33
C TYR A 74 -0.64 8.54 9.74
N HIS A 75 0.34 9.00 10.52
CA HIS A 75 1.72 9.15 10.06
C HIS A 75 2.35 7.81 9.65
N ASN A 76 2.07 6.74 10.40
CA ASN A 76 2.50 5.40 10.00
C ASN A 76 1.84 5.01 8.66
N PHE A 77 0.52 5.18 8.54
CA PHE A 77 -0.21 4.87 7.32
C PHE A 77 0.34 5.63 6.09
N ILE A 78 0.53 6.95 6.18
CA ILE A 78 1.00 7.75 5.05
C ILE A 78 2.46 7.43 4.70
N SER A 79 3.31 7.14 5.70
CA SER A 79 4.68 6.66 5.48
C SER A 79 4.69 5.34 4.73
N ARG A 80 3.85 4.38 5.13
CA ARG A 80 3.70 3.09 4.44
C ARG A 80 3.11 3.23 3.05
N TRP A 81 2.13 4.11 2.87
CA TRP A 81 1.55 4.37 1.56
C TRP A 81 2.57 5.01 0.62
N TRP A 82 3.40 5.92 1.13
CA TRP A 82 4.50 6.49 0.35
C TRP A 82 5.53 5.43 -0.06
N ASP A 83 5.96 4.59 0.89
CA ASP A 83 6.86 3.48 0.59
C ASP A 83 6.24 2.51 -0.43
N PHE A 84 4.91 2.31 -0.38
CA PHE A 84 4.19 1.54 -1.39
C PHE A 84 4.31 2.17 -2.78
N ILE A 85 4.00 3.46 -2.93
CA ILE A 85 4.09 4.16 -4.22
C ILE A 85 5.52 4.02 -4.77
N VAL A 86 6.51 4.29 -3.93
CA VAL A 86 7.92 4.25 -4.31
C VAL A 86 8.41 2.85 -4.69
N THR A 87 7.95 1.80 -4.00
CA THR A 87 8.55 0.45 -4.13
C THR A 87 7.69 -0.59 -4.82
N TYR A 88 6.41 -0.30 -5.05
CA TYR A 88 5.46 -1.22 -5.68
C TYR A 88 4.81 -0.66 -6.94
N ASP A 89 4.64 0.65 -7.09
CA ASP A 89 3.84 1.20 -8.19
C ASP A 89 4.43 0.89 -9.57
N ILE A 90 5.77 0.79 -9.68
CA ILE A 90 6.47 0.33 -10.89
C ILE A 90 5.96 -1.04 -11.40
N PHE A 91 5.45 -1.90 -10.51
CA PHE A 91 4.95 -3.23 -10.85
C PHE A 91 3.45 -3.25 -11.20
N ALA A 92 2.78 -2.10 -11.28
CA ALA A 92 1.36 -2.02 -11.66
C ALA A 92 1.12 -2.38 -13.13
N GLY A 93 2.12 -2.19 -14.00
CA GLY A 93 2.07 -2.57 -15.41
C GLY A 93 3.37 -3.17 -15.87
N VAL A 94 3.42 -4.49 -15.95
CA VAL A 94 4.59 -5.25 -16.42
C VAL A 94 4.21 -6.04 -17.66
N ASP A 95 4.95 -5.83 -18.74
CA ASP A 95 4.89 -6.69 -19.92
C ASP A 95 5.76 -7.92 -19.67
N LEU A 96 5.13 -9.07 -19.42
CA LEU A 96 5.81 -10.33 -19.15
C LEU A 96 6.49 -10.94 -20.39
N LEU A 97 6.15 -10.50 -21.60
CA LEU A 97 6.72 -11.01 -22.84
C LEU A 97 7.99 -10.24 -23.21
N GLU A 98 7.93 -8.91 -23.18
CA GLU A 98 9.06 -8.04 -23.54
C GLU A 98 9.96 -7.71 -22.34
N GLY A 99 9.50 -7.94 -21.10
CA GLY A 99 10.24 -7.64 -19.88
C GLY A 99 10.36 -6.14 -19.64
N THR A 100 9.29 -5.40 -19.89
CA THR A 100 9.28 -3.93 -19.77
C THR A 100 8.23 -3.46 -18.78
N PHE A 101 8.43 -2.25 -18.25
CA PHE A 101 7.54 -1.61 -17.29
C PHE A 101 6.80 -0.45 -17.95
N ALA A 102 5.50 -0.34 -17.66
CA ALA A 102 4.66 0.72 -18.18
C ALA A 102 5.24 2.11 -17.84
N GLU A 103 5.30 2.99 -18.83
CA GLU A 103 5.53 4.43 -18.64
C GLU A 103 4.26 5.11 -18.10
N ASP A 104 4.39 6.31 -17.55
CA ASP A 104 3.24 7.02 -16.96
C ASP A 104 2.12 7.32 -17.98
N GLU A 105 2.49 7.48 -19.26
CA GLU A 105 1.57 7.70 -20.38
C GLU A 105 1.19 6.39 -21.11
N ALA A 106 1.50 5.23 -20.54
CA ALA A 106 1.21 3.94 -21.16
C ALA A 106 -0.28 3.78 -21.45
N ASN A 107 -0.58 3.14 -22.59
CA ASN A 107 -1.94 2.78 -22.92
C ASN A 107 -2.33 1.49 -22.19
N TRP A 108 -3.04 1.62 -21.08
CA TRP A 108 -3.49 0.49 -20.26
C TRP A 108 -4.49 -0.45 -20.96
N ASP A 109 -5.13 0.02 -22.04
CA ASP A 109 -6.02 -0.80 -22.88
C ASP A 109 -5.28 -1.50 -24.03
N GLU A 110 -3.95 -1.43 -24.06
CA GLU A 110 -3.15 -2.08 -25.09
C GLU A 110 -3.24 -3.60 -24.99
N VAL A 111 -3.43 -4.23 -26.14
CA VAL A 111 -3.57 -5.68 -26.27
C VAL A 111 -2.58 -6.23 -27.28
N ASP A 112 -2.15 -7.46 -27.06
CA ASP A 112 -1.26 -8.20 -27.94
C ASP A 112 -1.96 -8.66 -29.24
N GLU A 113 -1.24 -9.39 -30.09
CA GLU A 113 -1.77 -9.93 -31.34
C GLU A 113 -2.94 -10.92 -31.13
N GLU A 114 -3.06 -11.52 -29.94
CA GLU A 114 -4.12 -12.44 -29.55
C GLU A 114 -5.29 -11.73 -28.83
N GLY A 115 -5.21 -10.41 -28.65
CA GLY A 115 -6.20 -9.60 -27.96
C GLY A 115 -6.18 -9.75 -26.44
N GLN A 116 -5.08 -10.23 -25.86
CA GLN A 116 -4.86 -10.25 -24.41
C GLN A 116 -4.24 -8.93 -23.95
N PRO A 117 -4.57 -8.44 -22.74
CA PRO A 117 -3.90 -7.27 -22.17
C PRO A 117 -2.38 -7.46 -22.12
N ILE A 118 -1.63 -6.43 -22.51
CA ILE A 118 -0.16 -6.46 -22.44
C ILE A 118 0.34 -6.28 -21.00
N TRP A 119 -0.33 -5.39 -20.25
CA TRP A 119 0.10 -4.98 -18.93
C TRP A 119 -0.49 -5.87 -17.86
N GLU A 120 0.39 -6.56 -17.12
CA GLU A 120 0.02 -7.36 -15.96
C GLU A 120 0.37 -6.61 -14.66
N ASP A 121 -0.56 -6.62 -13.70
CA ASP A 121 -0.33 -6.08 -12.36
C ASP A 121 0.32 -7.13 -11.47
N LEU A 122 1.60 -6.91 -11.15
CA LEU A 122 2.43 -7.80 -10.35
C LEU A 122 2.63 -7.32 -8.91
N ARG A 123 1.98 -6.23 -8.47
CA ARG A 123 2.14 -5.69 -7.11
C ARG A 123 1.86 -6.74 -6.03
N ILE A 124 0.81 -7.54 -6.23
CA ILE A 124 0.44 -8.65 -5.34
C ILE A 124 1.48 -9.78 -5.38
N ALA A 125 1.98 -10.15 -6.57
CA ALA A 125 3.01 -11.18 -6.72
C ALA A 125 4.30 -10.80 -5.97
N VAL A 126 4.75 -9.55 -6.16
CA VAL A 126 5.93 -8.98 -5.50
C VAL A 126 5.74 -8.96 -3.98
N CYS A 127 4.57 -8.55 -3.49
CA CYS A 127 4.25 -8.54 -2.07
C CYS A 127 4.36 -9.95 -1.46
N ILE A 128 3.72 -10.94 -2.08
CA ILE A 128 3.74 -12.33 -1.61
C ILE A 128 5.17 -12.88 -1.62
N TYR A 129 5.96 -12.60 -2.66
CA TYR A 129 7.35 -13.03 -2.72
C TYR A 129 8.19 -12.42 -1.59
N LYS A 130 8.15 -11.09 -1.43
CA LYS A 130 8.89 -10.36 -0.38
C LYS A 130 8.49 -10.83 1.01
N GLN A 131 7.20 -11.10 1.22
CA GLN A 131 6.69 -11.63 2.47
C GLN A 131 7.27 -13.01 2.79
N ARG A 132 7.18 -13.96 1.86
CA ARG A 132 7.70 -15.31 2.06
C ARG A 132 9.21 -15.32 2.29
N LEU A 133 9.94 -14.42 1.62
CA LEU A 133 11.37 -14.24 1.83
C LEU A 133 11.66 -13.73 3.25
N ALA A 134 10.94 -12.70 3.71
CA ALA A 134 11.07 -12.19 5.07
C ALA A 134 10.77 -13.28 6.11
N GLU A 135 9.69 -14.05 5.93
CA GLU A 135 9.32 -15.16 6.82
C GLU A 135 10.42 -16.23 6.90
N LYS A 136 11.03 -16.60 5.76
CA LYS A 136 12.17 -17.53 5.72
C LYS A 136 13.38 -17.01 6.50
N GLU A 137 13.58 -15.69 6.51
CA GLU A 137 14.67 -15.02 7.23
C GLU A 137 14.31 -14.70 8.70
N GLY A 138 13.10 -15.02 9.15
CA GLY A 138 12.61 -14.68 10.48
C GLY A 138 12.37 -13.18 10.67
N ARG A 139 12.27 -12.41 9.58
CA ARG A 139 11.91 -11.00 9.58
C ARG A 139 10.40 -10.86 9.45
N LYS A 140 9.87 -9.78 10.02
CA LYS A 140 8.50 -9.35 9.78
C LYS A 140 8.45 -8.50 8.52
N THR A 141 7.32 -8.55 7.83
CA THR A 141 7.02 -7.62 6.73
C THR A 141 5.73 -6.90 7.05
N ASP A 142 5.69 -5.63 6.68
CA ASP A 142 4.62 -4.71 7.04
C ASP A 142 3.63 -4.55 5.87
N LEU A 143 3.70 -5.37 4.82
CA LEU A 143 2.77 -5.30 3.70
C LEU A 143 2.21 -6.68 3.41
N ASN A 144 0.88 -6.74 3.37
CA ASN A 144 0.13 -7.92 2.96
C ASN A 144 -0.66 -7.63 1.67
N PRO A 145 -1.12 -8.66 0.95
CA PRO A 145 -1.84 -8.50 -0.31
C PRO A 145 -3.05 -7.56 -0.25
N PHE A 146 -3.82 -7.61 0.84
CA PHE A 146 -5.01 -6.76 1.00
C PHE A 146 -4.66 -5.29 1.17
N THR A 147 -3.56 -5.00 1.87
CA THR A 147 -3.05 -3.63 2.06
C THR A 147 -2.53 -3.08 0.76
N ILE A 148 -1.82 -3.89 -0.02
CA ILE A 148 -1.38 -3.55 -1.38
C ILE A 148 -2.58 -3.26 -2.28
N ALA A 149 -3.60 -4.12 -2.29
CA ALA A 149 -4.82 -3.91 -3.06
C ALA A 149 -5.55 -2.62 -2.65
N PHE A 150 -5.69 -2.38 -1.35
CA PHE A 150 -6.29 -1.15 -0.81
C PHE A 150 -5.51 0.10 -1.24
N MET A 151 -4.17 0.10 -1.07
CA MET A 151 -3.31 1.22 -1.46
C MET A 151 -3.29 1.45 -2.97
N SER A 152 -3.40 0.39 -3.77
CA SER A 152 -3.51 0.48 -5.24
C SER A 152 -4.81 1.16 -5.65
N LEU A 153 -5.95 0.74 -5.09
CA LEU A 153 -7.24 1.38 -5.35
C LEU A 153 -7.24 2.85 -4.90
N LEU A 154 -6.51 3.17 -3.84
CA LEU A 154 -6.36 4.53 -3.35
C LEU A 154 -5.48 5.39 -4.28
N SER A 155 -4.34 4.88 -4.74
CA SER A 155 -3.47 5.60 -5.69
C SER A 155 -4.15 5.80 -7.06
N GLU A 156 -4.94 4.83 -7.50
CA GLU A 156 -5.78 4.88 -8.70
C GLU A 156 -7.01 5.78 -8.54
N LYS A 157 -7.19 6.43 -7.38
CA LYS A 157 -8.31 7.35 -7.08
C LYS A 157 -9.69 6.69 -7.19
N ARG A 158 -9.77 5.38 -7.00
CA ARG A 158 -11.00 4.56 -7.10
C ARG A 158 -11.79 4.50 -5.79
N ILE A 159 -11.20 4.99 -4.70
CA ILE A 159 -11.83 5.13 -3.38
C ILE A 159 -11.78 6.61 -2.99
N GLY A 160 -12.82 7.12 -2.31
CA GLY A 160 -12.65 8.38 -1.59
C GLY A 160 -12.86 9.67 -2.38
N MET A 161 -13.06 9.57 -3.70
CA MET A 161 -13.04 10.72 -4.60
C MET A 161 -14.42 11.18 -5.06
N GLU A 162 -15.46 10.36 -4.83
CA GLU A 162 -16.83 10.69 -5.18
C GLU A 162 -17.63 11.26 -3.99
N LYS A 163 -18.83 11.78 -4.28
CA LYS A 163 -19.80 12.11 -3.23
C LYS A 163 -20.16 10.82 -2.48
N CYS A 164 -20.38 10.92 -1.16
CA CYS A 164 -20.73 9.76 -0.32
C CYS A 164 -19.60 8.71 -0.18
N TRP A 165 -18.33 9.11 -0.26
CA TRP A 165 -17.19 8.21 -0.09
C TRP A 165 -17.19 7.41 1.24
N GLN A 166 -17.86 7.94 2.27
CA GLN A 166 -18.03 7.28 3.56
C GLN A 166 -18.75 5.94 3.41
N PHE A 167 -19.64 5.82 2.42
CA PHE A 167 -20.34 4.59 2.11
C PHE A 167 -19.40 3.51 1.58
N ASP A 168 -18.36 3.87 0.84
CA ASP A 168 -17.39 2.90 0.30
C ASP A 168 -16.72 2.11 1.42
N LEU A 169 -16.41 2.77 2.54
CA LEU A 169 -15.76 2.14 3.69
C LEU A 169 -16.63 1.12 4.44
N VAL A 170 -17.94 1.25 4.37
CA VAL A 170 -18.90 0.30 4.97
C VAL A 170 -19.52 -0.65 3.95
N SER A 171 -19.25 -0.44 2.67
CA SER A 171 -19.78 -1.25 1.59
C SER A 171 -19.10 -2.61 1.55
N SER A 172 -19.89 -3.68 1.66
CA SER A 172 -19.37 -5.04 1.48
C SER A 172 -18.84 -5.28 0.06
N GLU A 173 -19.35 -4.56 -0.94
CA GLU A 173 -18.90 -4.72 -2.33
C GLU A 173 -17.47 -4.18 -2.51
N PHE A 174 -17.15 -3.07 -1.86
CA PHE A 174 -15.80 -2.52 -1.88
C PHE A 174 -14.79 -3.51 -1.28
N TRP A 175 -15.07 -4.05 -0.10
CA TRP A 175 -14.18 -5.02 0.53
C TRP A 175 -14.12 -6.37 -0.20
N LYS A 176 -15.18 -6.73 -0.94
CA LYS A 176 -15.11 -7.88 -1.87
C LYS A 176 -14.14 -7.61 -3.00
N GLU A 177 -14.14 -6.42 -3.58
CA GLU A 177 -13.18 -6.05 -4.63
C GLU A 177 -11.73 -6.14 -4.12
N VAL A 178 -11.43 -5.62 -2.93
CA VAL A 178 -10.09 -5.76 -2.30
C VAL A 178 -9.69 -7.24 -2.15
N ASN A 179 -10.63 -8.09 -1.73
CA ASN A 179 -10.41 -9.54 -1.65
C ASN A 179 -10.23 -10.18 -3.04
N GLU A 180 -11.01 -9.75 -4.04
CA GLU A 180 -10.94 -10.25 -5.41
C GLU A 180 -9.57 -9.95 -6.00
N ILE A 181 -9.12 -8.70 -5.98
CA ILE A 181 -7.78 -8.29 -6.46
C ILE A 181 -6.69 -9.17 -5.84
N SER A 182 -6.74 -9.36 -4.52
CA SER A 182 -5.74 -10.16 -3.78
C SER A 182 -5.71 -11.64 -4.19
N ASN A 183 -6.83 -12.18 -4.70
CA ASN A 183 -6.96 -13.59 -5.07
C ASN A 183 -6.92 -13.82 -6.60
N THR A 184 -7.21 -12.83 -7.43
CA THR A 184 -7.22 -12.94 -8.89
C THR A 184 -5.89 -12.56 -9.52
N ASN A 185 -5.16 -11.60 -8.94
CA ASN A 185 -3.84 -11.23 -9.45
C ASN A 185 -2.86 -12.41 -9.44
N LEU A 186 -1.85 -12.32 -10.29
CA LEU A 186 -0.79 -13.33 -10.39
C LEU A 186 -0.07 -13.47 -9.05
N TRP A 187 0.26 -14.71 -8.71
CA TRP A 187 1.13 -15.05 -7.58
C TRP A 187 2.48 -15.53 -8.14
N PRO A 188 3.55 -15.56 -7.32
CA PRO A 188 4.86 -16.00 -7.79
C PRO A 188 4.82 -17.34 -8.52
N GLU A 189 4.00 -18.29 -8.09
CA GLU A 189 3.89 -19.61 -8.73
C GLU A 189 3.29 -19.59 -10.13
N ASP A 190 2.49 -18.58 -10.46
CA ASP A 190 1.82 -18.47 -11.76
C ASP A 190 2.76 -17.96 -12.86
N LEU A 191 3.91 -17.40 -12.48
CA LEU A 191 4.92 -16.86 -13.40
C LEU A 191 5.86 -17.94 -13.95
N GLY A 192 5.78 -19.17 -13.44
CA GLY A 192 6.62 -20.28 -13.91
C GLY A 192 6.24 -20.72 -15.33
N TYR A 193 7.24 -20.97 -16.16
CA TYR A 193 7.03 -21.40 -17.54
C TYR A 193 8.09 -22.41 -18.01
N ILE A 194 7.84 -23.07 -19.13
CA ILE A 194 8.82 -23.94 -19.80
C ILE A 194 9.44 -23.14 -20.94
N ASP A 195 10.76 -22.96 -20.92
CA ASP A 195 11.46 -22.27 -22.01
C ASP A 195 11.36 -23.11 -23.29
N ASN A 196 10.71 -22.55 -24.32
CA ASN A 196 10.49 -23.20 -25.59
C ASN A 196 11.78 -23.55 -26.35
N LYS A 197 12.91 -22.89 -26.04
CA LYS A 197 14.21 -23.11 -26.71
C LYS A 197 15.03 -24.19 -26.02
N THR A 198 15.10 -24.16 -24.69
CA THR A 198 15.93 -25.08 -23.90
C THR A 198 15.15 -26.29 -23.39
N GLY A 199 13.83 -26.18 -23.27
CA GLY A 199 12.96 -27.16 -22.63
C GLY A 199 13.09 -27.18 -21.11
N GLU A 200 13.79 -26.22 -20.52
CA GLU A 200 13.99 -26.11 -19.08
C GLU A 200 12.75 -25.52 -18.40
N GLU A 201 12.42 -26.06 -17.22
CA GLU A 201 11.38 -25.51 -16.36
C GLU A 201 11.96 -24.33 -15.57
N ILE A 202 11.43 -23.13 -15.83
CA ILE A 202 11.78 -21.92 -15.10
C ILE A 202 10.75 -21.73 -13.99
N LEU A 203 11.23 -21.76 -12.74
CA LEU A 203 10.38 -21.57 -11.56
C LEU A 203 9.94 -20.11 -11.45
N GLY A 204 8.68 -19.89 -11.09
CA GLY A 204 8.13 -18.55 -10.92
C GLY A 204 8.82 -17.71 -9.83
N ASP A 205 9.37 -18.35 -8.79
CA ASP A 205 10.22 -17.69 -7.78
C ASP A 205 11.50 -17.05 -8.39
N ASN A 206 12.03 -17.62 -9.48
CA ASN A 206 13.18 -17.04 -10.19
C ASN A 206 12.73 -15.88 -11.09
N VAL A 207 11.57 -16.03 -11.75
CA VAL A 207 11.01 -15.01 -12.64
C VAL A 207 10.65 -13.76 -11.85
N ILE A 208 9.95 -13.89 -10.72
CA ILE A 208 9.58 -12.74 -9.89
C ILE A 208 10.80 -12.04 -9.29
N LEU A 209 11.86 -12.78 -8.96
CA LEU A 209 13.10 -12.19 -8.45
C LEU A 209 13.75 -11.31 -9.53
N ASP A 210 13.86 -11.83 -10.75
CA ASP A 210 14.40 -11.09 -11.90
C ASP A 210 13.56 -9.84 -12.21
N ILE A 211 12.22 -9.96 -12.21
CA ILE A 211 11.31 -8.81 -12.37
C ILE A 211 11.53 -7.76 -11.27
N ILE A 212 11.67 -8.18 -10.01
CA ILE A 212 11.92 -7.25 -8.89
C ILE A 212 13.25 -6.52 -9.07
N GLU A 213 14.31 -7.23 -9.48
CA GLU A 213 15.62 -6.62 -9.74
C GLU A 213 15.54 -5.58 -10.86
N GLN A 214 14.91 -5.92 -11.99
CA GLN A 214 14.70 -5.00 -13.11
C GLN A 214 13.83 -3.80 -12.72
N GLY A 215 12.77 -4.00 -11.95
CA GLY A 215 11.89 -2.91 -11.50
C GLY A 215 12.60 -1.94 -10.55
N ILE A 216 13.52 -2.43 -9.71
CA ILE A 216 14.37 -1.58 -8.86
C ILE A 216 15.32 -0.75 -9.72
N GLU A 217 15.96 -1.35 -10.73
CA GLU A 217 16.85 -0.64 -11.66
C GLU A 217 16.08 0.44 -12.46
N GLU A 218 14.88 0.11 -12.94
CA GLU A 218 14.05 1.04 -13.69
C GLU A 218 13.55 2.21 -12.82
N THR A 219 13.15 1.94 -11.57
CA THR A 219 12.79 2.99 -10.61
C THR A 219 13.96 3.96 -10.37
N GLN A 220 15.17 3.42 -10.19
CA GLN A 220 16.38 4.24 -10.03
C GLN A 220 16.69 5.08 -11.28
N ARG A 221 16.46 4.52 -12.48
CA ARG A 221 16.66 5.23 -13.74
C ARG A 221 15.70 6.40 -13.87
N ARG A 222 14.39 6.18 -13.64
CA ARG A 222 13.36 7.25 -13.70
C ARG A 222 13.69 8.40 -12.76
N TRP A 223 14.09 8.08 -11.53
CA TRP A 223 14.51 9.12 -10.58
C TRP A 223 15.74 9.92 -10.98
N ALA A 224 16.74 9.26 -11.59
CA ALA A 224 17.92 9.97 -12.06
C ALA A 224 17.58 10.93 -13.21
N ASP A 225 16.68 10.53 -14.10
CA ASP A 225 16.20 11.35 -15.21
C ASP A 225 15.34 12.53 -14.70
N ASP A 226 14.57 12.35 -13.63
CA ASP A 226 13.74 13.41 -13.02
C ASP A 226 14.54 14.50 -12.31
N THR A 227 15.69 14.18 -11.69
CA THR A 227 16.55 15.20 -11.02
C THR A 227 17.14 16.26 -11.95
N ASP A 228 17.11 16.06 -13.27
CA ASP A 228 17.57 17.04 -14.26
C ASP A 228 16.47 18.01 -14.74
N ASN A 229 15.22 17.84 -14.28
CA ASN A 229 14.06 18.64 -14.68
C ASN A 229 13.41 19.30 -13.44
N ASP A 230 13.64 20.61 -13.24
CA ASP A 230 13.21 21.42 -12.06
C ASP A 230 11.68 21.54 -11.83
N ASN A 231 10.87 20.83 -12.59
CA ASN A 231 9.44 20.69 -12.35
C ASN A 231 9.17 19.21 -12.34
N ASP A 232 8.75 18.61 -11.21
CA ASP A 232 7.68 17.63 -11.27
C ASP A 232 7.05 17.31 -9.90
N GLU A 233 5.74 17.14 -9.98
CA GLU A 233 4.75 16.88 -8.93
C GLU A 233 4.75 15.40 -8.48
N TYR A 234 5.55 14.56 -9.13
CA TYR A 234 5.41 13.10 -9.10
C TYR A 234 5.86 12.45 -7.78
N LEU A 235 6.75 13.09 -7.01
CA LEU A 235 7.38 12.47 -5.84
C LEU A 235 7.63 13.42 -4.67
N ASN A 236 6.79 14.45 -4.49
CA ASN A 236 6.84 15.20 -3.24
C ASN A 236 6.16 14.39 -2.13
N PRO A 237 6.89 14.01 -1.06
CA PRO A 237 6.24 13.39 0.08
C PRO A 237 5.19 14.38 0.61
N PRO A 238 4.01 13.90 1.05
CA PRO A 238 2.97 14.77 1.59
C PRO A 238 3.54 15.69 2.68
N ASP A 239 3.00 16.92 2.78
CA ASP A 239 3.54 17.98 3.66
C ASP A 239 3.66 17.53 5.14
N SER A 240 2.81 16.59 5.55
CA SER A 240 2.85 15.93 6.87
C SER A 240 4.11 15.10 7.13
N LEU A 241 4.80 14.63 6.09
CA LEU A 241 6.09 13.94 6.18
C LEU A 241 7.28 14.91 6.14
N GLN A 242 7.10 16.15 5.65
CA GLN A 242 8.17 17.15 5.53
C GLN A 242 8.43 17.94 6.83
N THR A 243 7.43 18.03 7.72
CA THR A 243 7.40 19.02 8.81
C THR A 243 7.79 18.51 10.19
N GLN A 244 8.02 17.21 10.39
CA GLN A 244 8.38 16.66 11.70
C GLN A 244 9.83 16.16 11.78
N GLN A 245 10.70 17.08 12.17
CA GLN A 245 11.80 16.75 13.06
C GLN A 245 11.20 16.72 14.49
N ASP A 246 11.10 15.53 15.09
CA ASP A 246 11.07 15.26 16.55
C ASP A 246 9.96 14.30 17.05
N VAL A 247 10.45 13.33 17.84
CA VAL A 247 9.78 12.41 18.76
C VAL A 247 8.89 11.31 18.14
N ILE A 248 9.54 10.17 17.84
CA ILE A 248 8.89 8.86 17.71
C ILE A 248 8.32 8.50 19.09
N GLU A 249 7.07 8.85 19.36
CA GLU A 249 6.34 8.32 20.52
C GLU A 249 5.94 6.87 20.22
N GLU A 250 6.44 5.98 21.07
CA GLU A 250 6.18 4.54 21.09
C GLU A 250 4.68 4.28 21.31
N TYR A 251 4.03 3.63 20.34
CA TYR A 251 2.73 2.99 20.58
C TYR A 251 2.79 1.55 20.07
N GLU A 252 2.51 0.60 20.96
CA GLU A 252 2.42 -0.82 20.62
C GLU A 252 0.99 -1.10 20.14
N GLU A 253 0.81 -1.42 18.85
CA GLU A 253 -0.36 -2.20 18.42
C GLU A 253 -0.06 -3.70 18.66
N GLU A 254 -1.05 -4.43 19.20
CA GLU A 254 -0.91 -5.86 19.43
C GLU A 254 -0.59 -6.57 18.11
N VAL A 255 0.46 -7.39 18.12
CA VAL A 255 0.86 -8.18 16.94
C VAL A 255 -0.19 -9.25 16.68
N THR A 256 -1.08 -9.03 15.72
CA THR A 256 -2.00 -10.05 15.22
C THR A 256 -1.37 -10.80 14.05
N TRP A 257 -1.50 -12.13 14.06
CA TRP A 257 -1.12 -12.98 12.93
C TRP A 257 -2.40 -13.40 12.21
N ASN A 258 -2.56 -12.96 10.96
CA ASN A 258 -3.82 -13.12 10.22
C ASN A 258 -3.83 -14.37 9.33
N GLY A 259 -2.98 -15.36 9.62
CA GLY A 259 -2.83 -16.59 8.82
C GLY A 259 -2.01 -16.40 7.54
N TRP A 260 -1.80 -15.17 7.12
CA TRP A 260 -1.13 -14.76 5.88
C TRP A 260 -0.19 -13.58 6.10
N GLY A 261 0.39 -13.43 7.29
CA GLY A 261 1.28 -12.32 7.64
C GLY A 261 0.98 -11.69 9.00
N TYR A 262 1.85 -10.75 9.38
CA TYR A 262 1.68 -9.87 10.54
C TYR A 262 0.80 -8.66 10.18
N ASP A 263 0.34 -7.93 11.20
CA ASP A 263 -0.31 -6.64 11.00
C ASP A 263 0.56 -5.72 10.13
N PRO A 264 0.05 -5.25 8.97
CA PRO A 264 0.81 -4.40 8.04
C PRO A 264 1.15 -3.02 8.62
N PHE A 265 0.57 -2.65 9.76
CA PHE A 265 0.85 -1.38 10.42
C PHE A 265 1.67 -1.52 11.69
N TYR A 266 2.14 -2.74 12.00
CA TYR A 266 3.05 -2.97 13.12
C TYR A 266 4.38 -2.25 12.90
N TYR A 267 4.83 -1.51 13.91
CA TYR A 267 6.15 -0.88 13.94
C TYR A 267 7.05 -1.62 14.95
N ASP A 268 8.17 -2.19 14.50
CA ASP A 268 9.21 -2.76 15.39
C ASP A 268 10.19 -1.66 15.83
N PRO A 269 10.21 -1.27 17.12
CA PRO A 269 11.13 -0.24 17.62
C PRO A 269 12.59 -0.71 17.67
N TYR A 270 12.88 -2.00 17.46
CA TYR A 270 14.23 -2.54 17.44
C TYR A 270 14.55 -3.15 16.07
N PRO A 271 15.25 -2.42 15.17
CA PRO A 271 15.76 -3.05 13.97
C PRO A 271 16.80 -4.09 14.41
N ILE A 272 16.47 -5.38 14.26
CA ILE A 272 17.52 -6.40 14.12
C ILE A 272 18.21 -6.09 12.79
N ILE A 273 19.31 -5.34 12.91
CA ILE A 273 20.26 -5.07 11.84
C ILE A 273 20.82 -6.41 11.36
N SER A 274 20.22 -6.97 10.32
CA SER A 274 20.90 -7.83 9.34
C SER A 274 19.97 -8.17 8.18
N GLY A 275 20.20 -7.54 7.02
CA GLY A 275 19.73 -8.03 5.72
C GLY A 275 18.83 -7.05 4.95
N GLY A 276 19.43 -6.27 4.04
CA GLY A 276 18.73 -5.43 3.06
C GLY A 276 18.96 -3.94 3.27
N PHE A 277 20.02 -3.41 2.66
CA PHE A 277 20.57 -2.06 2.82
C PHE A 277 19.71 -0.92 2.23
N LEU A 278 18.39 -1.09 2.07
CA LEU A 278 17.56 -0.17 1.29
C LEU A 278 16.48 0.60 2.08
N THR A 279 16.06 0.18 3.28
CA THR A 279 14.92 0.86 3.95
C THR A 279 15.31 2.03 4.84
N THR A 280 16.42 1.95 5.57
CA THR A 280 16.89 3.05 6.43
C THR A 280 17.80 4.05 5.70
N ALA A 281 18.48 3.61 4.64
CA ALA A 281 19.28 4.51 3.81
C ALA A 281 18.41 5.40 2.91
N PHE A 282 17.23 4.95 2.46
CA PHE A 282 16.34 5.77 1.63
C PHE A 282 15.71 6.93 2.40
N ILE A 283 15.15 6.66 3.58
CA ILE A 283 14.58 7.72 4.43
C ILE A 283 15.68 8.69 4.92
N GLY A 284 16.88 8.17 5.21
CA GLY A 284 18.02 9.00 5.65
C GLY A 284 18.71 9.81 4.54
N ALA A 285 18.75 9.31 3.30
CA ALA A 285 19.39 10.02 2.18
C ALA A 285 18.53 11.19 1.68
N VAL A 286 17.20 11.05 1.71
CA VAL A 286 16.26 12.13 1.35
C VAL A 286 16.36 13.32 2.34
N TRP A 287 16.72 13.07 3.61
CA TRP A 287 16.91 14.12 4.62
C TRP A 287 18.30 14.79 4.64
N LEU A 288 19.29 14.26 3.91
CA LEU A 288 20.64 14.84 3.85
C LEU A 288 20.92 15.65 2.58
N ALA A 289 19.96 15.68 1.65
CA ALA A 289 20.03 16.47 0.41
C ALA A 289 19.28 17.82 0.47
N PHE A 290 18.74 18.21 1.64
CA PHE A 290 18.19 19.53 1.94
C PHE A 290 18.91 20.19 3.13
#